data_AF-A0A0M2SPG4-F1
#
_entry.id   AF-A0A0M2SPG4-F1
#
_cell.length_a   1.000
_cell.length_b   1.000
_cell.length_c   1.000
_cell.angle_alpha   90.00
_cell.angle_beta   90.00
_cell.angle_gamma   90.00
#
_symmetry.space_group_name_H-M   'P 1'
#
loop_
_entity.id
_entity.type
_entity.pdbx_description
1 polymer ?
#
loop_
_entity_poly.entity_id
_entity_poly.type
_entity_poly.pdbx_seq_one_letter_code
_entity_poly.pdbx_strand_id
1 'polypeptide(L)' 'MITILLILLVIAIVLFTHFVVTYLIENDVKIVGVLFAFVGVIAAIVVMQFIISGMAEFVAGELAIFYRDN' A
#
# COMPACT_ATOMS: atom_id res chain seq x y z
N MET A 1 -15.50 -3.59 1.49
CA MET A 1 -14.89 -4.61 2.38
C MET A 1 -13.44 -4.92 2.00
N ILE A 2 -13.07 -5.02 0.71
CA ILE A 2 -11.68 -5.21 0.25
C ILE A 2 -10.72 -4.10 0.72
N THR A 3 -11.17 -2.85 0.84
CA THR A 3 -10.31 -1.71 1.22
C THR A 3 -9.63 -1.90 2.59
N ILE A 4 -10.35 -2.46 3.57
CA ILE A 4 -9.77 -2.75 4.91
C ILE A 4 -8.66 -3.80 4.80
N LEU A 5 -8.87 -4.84 3.98
CA LEU A 5 -7.85 -5.86 3.73
C LEU A 5 -6.61 -5.26 3.03
N LEU A 6 -6.81 -4.35 2.07
CA LEU A 6 -5.71 -3.66 1.41
C LEU A 6 -4.93 -2.76 2.37
N ILE A 7 -5.60 -2.07 3.29
CA ILE A 7 -4.94 -1.28 4.34
C ILE A 7 -4.09 -2.17 5.26
N LEU A 8 -4.64 -3.29 5.71
CA LEU A 8 -3.88 -4.26 6.52
C LEU A 8 -2.69 -4.83 5.74
N LEU A 9 -2.84 -5.06 4.43
CA LEU A 9 -1.76 -5.49 3.56
C LEU A 9 -0.64 -4.43 3.46
N VAL A 10 -0.97 -3.15 3.34
CA VAL A 10 0.04 -2.07 3.35
C VAL A 10 0.82 -2.08 4.67
N ILE A 11 0.13 -2.19 5.80
CA ILE A 11 0.78 -2.25 7.13
C ILE A 11 1.71 -3.46 7.20
N ALA A 12 1.26 -4.63 6.75
CA ALA A 12 2.08 -5.84 6.72
C ALA A 12 3.33 -5.67 5.84
N ILE A 13 3.19 -5.09 4.64
CA ILE A 13 4.32 -4.82 3.72
C ILE A 13 5.34 -3.90 4.40
N VAL A 14 4.89 -2.81 5.02
CA VAL A 14 5.78 -1.84 5.68
C VAL A 14 6.53 -2.48 6.84
N LEU A 15 5.82 -3.19 7.72
CA LEU A 15 6.44 -3.86 8.87
C LEU A 15 7.42 -4.95 8.45
N PHE A 16 7.03 -5.78 7.47
CA PHE A 16 7.89 -6.83 6.94
C PHE A 16 9.14 -6.24 6.27
N THR A 17 8.98 -5.22 5.44
CA THR A 17 10.10 -4.54 4.78
C THR A 17 11.04 -3.95 5.83
N HIS A 18 10.51 -3.28 6.85
CA HIS A 18 11.32 -2.72 7.92
C HIS A 18 12.12 -3.79 8.67
N PHE A 19 11.48 -4.92 9.01
CA PHE A 19 12.14 -6.04 9.68
C PHE A 19 13.27 -6.63 8.83
N VAL A 20 12.99 -6.95 7.56
CA VAL A 20 13.97 -7.56 6.66
C VAL A 20 15.14 -6.62 6.38
N VAL A 21 14.87 -5.33 6.14
CA VAL A 21 15.92 -4.34 5.86
C VAL A 21 16.83 -4.16 7.07
N THR A 22 16.24 -4.05 8.27
CA THR A 22 17.01 -3.93 9.52
C THR A 22 17.91 -5.14 9.70
N TYR A 23 17.37 -6.35 9.55
CA TYR A 23 18.15 -7.59 9.62
C TYR A 23 19.31 -7.61 8.62
N LEU A 24 19.06 -7.24 7.36
CA LEU A 24 20.12 -7.24 6.33
C LEU A 24 21.22 -6.21 6.62
N ILE A 25 20.87 -5.05 7.17
CA ILE A 25 21.84 -4.02 7.54
C ILE A 25 22.69 -4.47 8.73
N GLU A 26 22.09 -5.10 9.74
CA GLU A 26 22.79 -5.64 10.92
C GLU A 26 23.79 -6.75 10.56
N ASN A 27 23.55 -7.47 9.47
CA ASN A 27 24.44 -8.52 8.96
C ASN A 27 25.44 -8.01 7.89
N ASP A 28 25.67 -6.69 7.80
CA ASP A 28 26.55 -6.03 6.81
C ASP A 28 26.16 -6.25 5.33
N VAL A 29 24.95 -6.73 5.04
CA VAL A 29 24.43 -6.93 3.67
C VAL A 29 23.67 -5.68 3.18
N LYS A 30 24.34 -4.52 3.26
CA LYS A 30 23.73 -3.19 3.09
C LYS A 30 23.10 -2.98 1.71
N ILE A 31 23.77 -3.41 0.63
CA ILE A 31 23.28 -3.19 -0.73
C ILE A 31 21.99 -3.97 -1.02
N VAL A 32 21.89 -5.20 -0.49
CA VAL A 32 20.67 -6.01 -0.61
C VAL A 32 19.56 -5.42 0.25
N GLY A 33 19.88 -4.93 1.45
CA GLY A 33 18.93 -4.20 2.30
C GLY A 33 18.31 -2.99 1.58
N VAL A 34 19.12 -2.17 0.92
CA VAL A 34 18.63 -1.01 0.16
C VAL A 34 17.74 -1.43 -1.03
N LEU A 35 18.15 -2.46 -1.78
CA LEU A 35 17.33 -2.98 -2.89
C LEU A 35 15.99 -3.53 -2.39
N PHE A 36 15.98 -4.23 -1.25
CA PHE A 36 14.76 -4.76 -0.65
C PHE A 36 13.83 -3.65 -0.16
N ALA A 37 14.40 -2.60 0.44
CA ALA A 37 13.65 -1.41 0.82
C ALA A 37 12.96 -0.76 -0.39
N PHE A 38 13.69 -0.63 -1.51
CA PHE A 38 13.15 -0.08 -2.74
C PHE A 38 11.98 -0.90 -3.30
N VAL A 39 12.13 -2.23 -3.35
CA VAL A 39 11.05 -3.14 -3.78
C VAL A 39 9.84 -3.04 -2.84
N GLY A 40 10.05 -2.99 -1.53
CA GLY A 40 8.98 -2.85 -0.55
C GLY A 40 8.20 -1.54 -0.70
N VAL A 41 8.89 -0.44 -1.00
CA VAL A 41 8.25 0.86 -1.29
C VAL A 41 7.42 0.79 -2.57
N ILE A 42 7.93 0.20 -3.65
CA ILE A 42 7.16 0.02 -4.90
C ILE A 42 5.90 -0.81 -4.63
N ALA A 43 6.03 -1.92 -3.90
CA ALA A 43 4.88 -2.76 -3.56
C ALA A 43 3.82 -1.98 -2.77
N ALA A 44 4.23 -1.18 -1.79
CA ALA A 44 3.32 -0.33 -1.02
C ALA A 44 2.60 0.72 -1.90
N ILE A 45 3.31 1.36 -2.83
CA ILE A 45 2.74 2.33 -3.78
C ILE A 45 1.66 1.67 -4.65
N VAL A 46 1.93 0.47 -5.17
CA VAL A 46 0.98 -0.27 -6.01
C VAL A 46 -0.28 -0.61 -5.22
N VAL A 47 -0.16 -1.10 -3.98
CA VAL A 47 -1.33 -1.40 -3.14
C VAL A 47 -2.10 -0.12 -2.81
N MET A 48 -1.41 0.99 -2.54
CA MET A 48 -2.06 2.30 -2.31
C MET A 48 -2.88 2.76 -3.52
N GLN A 49 -2.42 2.53 -4.75
CA GLN A 49 -3.20 2.84 -5.95
C GLN A 49 -4.55 2.11 -5.94
N PHE A 50 -4.57 0.82 -5.62
CA PHE A 50 -5.82 0.04 -5.53
C PHE A 50 -6.77 0.58 -4.44
N ILE A 51 -6.23 0.99 -3.30
CA ILE A 51 -7.03 1.61 -2.22
C ILE A 51 -7.70 2.87 -2.73
N ILE A 52 -6.92 3.77 -3.36
CA ILE A 52 -7.43 5.05 -3.87
C ILE A 52 -8.48 4.84 -4.95
N SER A 53 -8.24 3.94 -5.92
CA SER A 53 -9.22 3.63 -6.96
C SER A 53 -10.53 3.12 -6.38
N GLY A 54 -10.48 2.18 -5.43
CA GLY A 54 -11.69 1.67 -4.79
C GLY A 54 -12.43 2.73 -3.96
N MET A 55 -11.71 3.66 -3.32
CA MET A 55 -12.33 4.79 -2.62
C MET A 55 -12.96 5.78 -3.60
N ALA A 56 -12.30 6.07 -4.72
CA ALA A 56 -12.82 6.98 -5.74
C ALA A 56 -14.12 6.43 -6.35
N GLU A 57 -14.18 5.14 -6.66
CA GLU A 57 -15.40 4.48 -7.14
C GLU A 57 -16.53 4.53 -6.11
N PHE A 58 -16.21 4.26 -4.83
CA PHE A 58 -17.19 4.35 -3.75
C PHE A 58 -17.78 5.77 -3.64
N VAL A 59 -16.92 6.79 -3.60
CA VAL A 59 -17.35 8.20 -3.52
C VAL A 59 -18.13 8.59 -4.76
N ALA A 60 -17.72 8.18 -5.96
CA ALA A 60 -18.45 8.47 -7.19
C ALA A 60 -19.87 7.87 -7.19
N GLY A 61 -20.03 6.65 -6.67
CA GLY A 61 -21.33 6.01 -6.50
C GLY A 61 -22.25 6.78 -5.56
N GLU A 62 -21.73 7.22 -4.42
CA GLU A 62 -22.49 8.04 -3.46
C GLU A 62 -22.82 9.43 -4.04
N LEU A 63 -21.88 10.05 -4.77
CA LEU A 63 -22.11 11.35 -5.41
C LEU A 63 -23.19 11.30 -6.49
N ALA A 64 -23.27 10.18 -7.24
CA ALA A 64 -24.24 10.02 -8.31
C ALA A 64 -25.70 10.16 -7.84
N ILE A 65 -25.98 9.88 -6.56
CA ILE A 65 -27.30 10.08 -5.95
C ILE A 65 -27.70 11.55 -5.97
N PHE A 66 -26.77 12.47 -5.75
CA PHE A 66 -27.03 13.91 -5.72
C PHE A 66 -27.20 14.56 -7.10
N TYR A 67 -26.78 13.87 -8.17
CA TYR A 67 -26.87 14.36 -9.55
C TYR A 67 -27.97 13.67 -10.37
N ARG A 68 -28.75 12.76 -9.76
CA ARG A 68 -29.76 11.95 -10.47
C ARG A 68 -31.11 12.66 -10.70
N ASP A 69 -31.36 13.78 -10.03
CA ASP A 69 -32.65 14.50 -10.04
C ASP A 69 -32.63 15.84 -10.80
N ASN A 70 -31.69 16.07 -11.73
CA ASN A 70 -31.72 17.18 -12.70
C ASN A 70 -31.88 16.69 -14.14
#